data_AF-A0A433PL73-F1
#
_entry.id   AF-A0A433PL73-F1
#
_cell.length_a   1.000
_cell.length_b   1.000
_cell.length_c   1.000
_cell.angle_alpha   90.00
_cell.angle_beta   90.00
_cell.angle_gamma   90.00
#
_symmetry.space_group_name_H-M   'P 1'
#
loop_
_entity.id
_entity.type
_entity.pdbx_description
1 polymer ?
#
loop_
_entity_poly.entity_id
_entity_poly.type
_entity_poly.pdbx_seq_one_letter_code
_entity_poly.pdbx_strand_id
1 'polypeptide(L)'
;MGTSIERGLLTRVIVVILGLFFFYLLFGGSSNAPAAKQPKQPERNDAVDVAWNERSNWRRDQNEEIASRRSIYTADMFKTEALKTNGLKPVTAIMLSWKRPEGLKNVIQFLGRYPFIKEILIWNNNKKARLNVRDFELNASTTAHVEIRVFNSDENLHDLSKYTTCAMARYDYCYFQDDDWLNLYLDSMYTNFLRYPNLIHSNTMPIIHLEHRRWQFTNQGKCPSESTKAKEVQGYNAKYHLSDHPILLICFLHIAHQHNIAQPSTCTPALPGSDVALSSPESRCSASWRSSGLQVWYPYQLSNPLTPLEQKEGWSDGVDQWTIVYQNIYDAGSKLYKALAANSGITAKDYFTRDEEDPLPEQRDTRAPCLDDKCLFLTNIDPFPHPSAVVFNNVNVTHINEQEALFNELDFPSNDFWTKHAYHYAVDRDETTCWNSYKAPRVGDYFGLHMVTPIKSKRFTIVSSKDISSLESAFSISISINGDHWVTCKHRTLADDGFSADPHRLTIGFSCPISEPVRFVRADFQRDFNQPFEVCSVGLQGFAV
;
A
#
# COMPACT_ATOMS: atom_id res chain seq x y z
N MET A 1 -81.75 -33.74 -5.30
CA MET A 1 -80.57 -33.06 -5.88
C MET A 1 -79.40 -33.31 -4.95
N GLY A 2 -78.45 -34.15 -5.37
CA GLY A 2 -77.30 -34.53 -4.56
C GLY A 2 -76.44 -35.54 -5.31
N THR A 3 -75.12 -35.29 -5.26
CA THR A 3 -73.98 -36.21 -5.47
C THR A 3 -73.73 -36.78 -6.88
N SER A 4 -72.89 -36.11 -7.68
CA SER A 4 -72.16 -36.73 -8.80
C SER A 4 -70.81 -36.03 -9.15
N ILE A 5 -70.14 -35.39 -8.19
CA ILE A 5 -68.89 -34.63 -8.48
C ILE A 5 -67.63 -35.20 -7.79
N GLU A 6 -67.73 -36.12 -6.83
CA GLU A 6 -66.52 -36.58 -6.09
C GLU A 6 -65.72 -37.72 -6.75
N ARG A 7 -66.25 -38.44 -7.76
CA ARG A 7 -65.52 -39.59 -8.34
C ARG A 7 -64.40 -39.21 -9.31
N GLY A 8 -64.37 -37.97 -9.82
CA GLY A 8 -63.34 -37.52 -10.78
C GLY A 8 -62.01 -37.14 -10.12
N LEU A 9 -62.07 -36.60 -8.89
CA LEU A 9 -60.89 -36.07 -8.21
C LEU A 9 -60.01 -37.21 -7.67
N LEU A 10 -60.62 -38.23 -7.08
CA LEU A 10 -59.89 -39.35 -6.48
C LEU A 10 -59.06 -40.12 -7.54
N THR A 11 -59.64 -40.35 -8.72
CA THR A 11 -58.96 -41.05 -9.82
C THR A 11 -57.75 -40.27 -10.34
N ARG A 12 -57.85 -38.94 -10.41
CA ARG A 12 -56.72 -38.09 -10.84
C ARG A 12 -55.59 -38.08 -9.82
N VAL A 13 -55.92 -38.05 -8.53
CA VAL A 13 -54.91 -38.11 -7.45
C VAL A 13 -54.18 -39.44 -7.46
N ILE A 14 -54.88 -40.57 -7.66
CA ILE A 14 -54.27 -41.90 -7.73
C ILE A 14 -53.30 -42.01 -8.92
N VAL A 15 -53.68 -41.48 -10.09
CA VAL A 15 -52.80 -41.50 -11.28
C VAL A 15 -51.52 -40.67 -11.07
N VAL A 16 -51.62 -39.51 -10.41
CA VAL A 16 -50.45 -38.67 -10.11
C VAL A 16 -49.51 -39.37 -9.11
N ILE A 17 -50.06 -39.99 -8.06
CA ILE A 17 -49.26 -40.71 -7.06
C ILE A 17 -48.55 -41.91 -7.69
N LEU A 18 -49.25 -42.70 -8.52
CA LEU A 18 -48.65 -43.83 -9.22
C LEU A 18 -47.57 -43.38 -10.21
N GLY A 19 -47.76 -42.25 -10.90
CA GLY A 19 -46.76 -41.66 -11.80
C GLY A 19 -45.49 -41.23 -11.06
N LEU A 20 -45.62 -40.56 -9.92
CA LEU A 20 -44.48 -40.15 -9.09
C LEU A 20 -43.74 -41.35 -8.50
N PHE A 21 -44.46 -42.39 -8.10
CA PHE A 21 -43.87 -43.62 -7.59
C PHE A 21 -43.07 -44.37 -8.68
N PHE A 22 -43.62 -44.45 -9.91
CA PHE A 22 -42.91 -45.04 -11.04
C PHE A 22 -41.68 -44.22 -11.44
N PHE A 23 -41.76 -42.88 -11.37
CA PHE A 23 -40.63 -42.00 -11.64
C PHE A 23 -39.52 -42.19 -10.61
N TYR A 24 -39.87 -42.35 -9.33
CA TYR A 24 -38.91 -42.67 -8.28
C TYR A 24 -38.29 -44.06 -8.44
N LEU A 25 -39.04 -45.06 -8.90
CA LEU A 25 -38.48 -46.40 -9.17
C LEU A 25 -37.57 -46.43 -10.41
N LEU A 26 -37.87 -45.64 -11.44
CA LEU A 26 -37.06 -45.60 -12.66
C LEU A 26 -35.81 -44.73 -12.53
N PHE A 27 -35.84 -43.69 -11.70
CA PHE A 27 -34.76 -42.70 -11.62
C PHE A 27 -34.16 -42.52 -10.22
N GLY A 28 -34.77 -43.08 -9.17
CA GLY A 28 -34.29 -43.03 -7.79
C GLY A 28 -33.28 -44.12 -7.44
N GLY A 29 -32.64 -44.73 -8.44
CA GLY A 29 -31.55 -45.67 -8.24
C GLY A 29 -30.33 -44.97 -7.64
N SER A 30 -30.05 -45.27 -6.37
CA SER A 30 -28.85 -44.87 -5.65
C SER A 30 -27.60 -45.23 -6.47
N SER A 31 -27.01 -44.22 -7.11
CA SER A 31 -25.69 -44.32 -7.72
C SER A 31 -24.65 -44.35 -6.60
N ASN A 32 -24.38 -45.55 -6.09
CA ASN A 32 -23.10 -45.87 -5.44
C ASN A 32 -22.00 -45.84 -6.51
N ALA A 33 -21.71 -44.66 -7.04
CA ALA A 33 -20.48 -44.42 -7.77
C ALA A 33 -19.34 -44.40 -6.74
N PRO A 34 -18.26 -45.18 -6.94
CA PRO A 34 -17.10 -45.08 -6.07
C PRO A 34 -16.61 -43.64 -6.11
N ALA A 35 -16.48 -43.02 -4.94
CA ALA A 35 -15.96 -41.68 -4.77
C ALA A 35 -14.66 -41.56 -5.57
N ALA A 36 -14.72 -40.82 -6.69
CA ALA A 36 -13.52 -40.38 -7.36
C ALA A 36 -12.68 -39.70 -6.29
N LYS A 37 -11.49 -40.24 -6.01
CA LYS A 37 -10.53 -39.61 -5.10
C LYS A 37 -10.44 -38.16 -5.53
N GLN A 38 -10.98 -37.27 -4.71
CA GLN A 38 -10.64 -35.85 -4.84
C GLN A 38 -9.12 -35.81 -4.90
N PRO A 39 -8.53 -35.07 -5.87
CA PRO A 39 -7.10 -34.84 -5.84
C PRO A 39 -6.80 -34.34 -4.44
N LYS A 40 -5.95 -35.09 -3.71
CA LYS A 40 -5.40 -34.66 -2.44
C LYS A 40 -4.95 -33.22 -2.69
N GLN A 41 -5.63 -32.25 -2.08
CA GLN A 41 -5.07 -30.92 -1.99
C GLN A 41 -3.65 -31.13 -1.45
N PRO A 42 -2.62 -30.54 -2.08
CA PRO A 42 -1.29 -30.59 -1.51
C PRO A 42 -1.45 -30.16 -0.06
N GLU A 43 -1.08 -31.03 0.88
CA GLU A 43 -1.01 -30.68 2.30
C GLU A 43 -0.18 -29.41 2.34
N ARG A 44 -0.88 -28.28 2.56
CA ARG A 44 -0.23 -27.02 2.88
C ARG A 44 0.56 -27.36 4.13
N ASN A 45 1.87 -27.32 4.02
CA ASN A 45 2.74 -27.30 5.20
C ASN A 45 2.44 -25.98 5.92
N ASP A 46 1.30 -25.92 6.62
CA ASP A 46 0.96 -24.88 7.59
C ASP A 46 1.87 -24.97 8.84
N ALA A 47 2.91 -25.81 8.80
CA ALA A 47 4.02 -25.87 9.74
C ALA A 47 4.95 -24.64 9.66
N VAL A 48 4.41 -23.45 9.38
CA VAL A 48 5.07 -22.16 9.58
C VAL A 48 4.25 -21.36 10.59
N ASP A 49 4.12 -21.91 11.80
CA ASP A 49 3.42 -21.24 12.90
C ASP A 49 4.32 -21.16 14.14
N VAL A 50 5.58 -20.78 13.92
CA VAL A 50 6.25 -19.94 14.91
C VAL A 50 5.42 -18.66 14.92
N ALA A 51 4.68 -18.43 16.00
CA ALA A 51 3.77 -17.30 16.12
C ALA A 51 4.49 -16.06 15.60
N TRP A 52 3.83 -15.23 14.80
CA TRP A 52 4.39 -13.98 14.25
C TRP A 52 5.24 -13.18 15.23
N ASN A 53 4.86 -13.24 16.51
CA ASN A 53 5.48 -12.59 17.66
C ASN A 53 6.82 -13.20 18.13
N GLU A 54 7.16 -14.42 17.73
CA GLU A 54 8.37 -15.17 18.14
C GLU A 54 9.52 -15.04 17.14
N ARG A 55 9.30 -14.37 16.01
CA ARG A 55 10.37 -14.03 15.07
C ARG A 55 11.26 -12.97 15.72
N SER A 56 12.37 -13.40 16.32
CA SER A 56 13.29 -12.59 17.14
C SER A 56 13.87 -11.37 16.43
N ASN A 57 13.88 -11.36 15.10
CA ASN A 57 14.39 -10.27 14.27
C ASN A 57 13.51 -9.00 14.25
N TRP A 58 12.27 -9.03 14.77
CA TRP A 58 11.35 -7.88 14.71
C TRP A 58 11.19 -7.12 16.04
N ARG A 59 11.60 -7.72 17.17
CA ARG A 59 11.56 -7.07 18.49
C ARG A 59 12.93 -6.47 18.82
N ARG A 60 13.23 -5.31 18.22
CA ARG A 60 14.31 -4.43 18.70
C ARG A 60 13.88 -3.82 20.05
N ASP A 61 14.79 -3.20 20.79
CA ASP A 61 14.40 -2.37 21.95
C ASP A 61 13.61 -1.15 21.45
N GLN A 62 12.30 -1.36 21.27
CA GLN A 62 11.41 -0.44 20.59
C GLN A 62 11.30 0.88 21.34
N ASN A 63 11.48 0.90 22.66
CA ASN A 63 11.23 2.10 23.45
C ASN A 63 12.30 3.17 23.23
N GLU A 64 13.58 2.79 23.24
CA GLU A 64 14.67 3.73 22.97
C GLU A 64 14.62 4.23 21.52
N GLU A 65 14.35 3.33 20.57
CA GLU A 65 14.22 3.68 19.17
C GLU A 65 13.07 4.67 18.95
N ILE A 66 11.86 4.34 19.43
CA ILE A 66 10.70 5.24 19.39
C ILE A 66 11.02 6.57 20.06
N ALA A 67 11.64 6.57 21.25
CA ALA A 67 11.93 7.78 22.00
C ALA A 67 12.96 8.67 21.31
N SER A 68 13.90 8.10 20.57
CA SER A 68 14.95 8.83 19.84
C SER A 68 14.50 9.38 18.48
N ARG A 69 13.43 8.82 17.87
CA ARG A 69 12.93 9.29 16.56
C ARG A 69 12.50 10.75 16.59
N ARG A 70 13.07 11.54 15.68
CA ARG A 70 12.72 12.93 15.43
C ARG A 70 12.71 13.17 13.93
N SER A 71 11.75 13.98 13.47
CA SER A 71 11.73 14.40 12.08
C SER A 71 12.93 15.28 11.77
N ILE A 72 13.53 15.07 10.61
CA ILE A 72 14.55 15.93 10.02
C ILE A 72 13.94 17.20 9.43
N TYR A 73 12.63 17.18 9.17
CA TYR A 73 11.89 18.36 8.81
C TYR A 73 11.57 19.19 10.05
N THR A 74 11.63 20.52 9.92
CA THR A 74 11.40 21.45 11.03
C THR A 74 10.05 22.16 10.90
N ALA A 75 9.47 22.59 12.02
CA ALA A 75 8.19 23.33 12.01
C ALA A 75 8.25 24.62 11.18
N ASP A 76 9.41 25.27 11.10
CA ASP A 76 9.61 26.48 10.29
C ASP A 76 9.46 26.22 8.79
N MET A 77 9.79 25.02 8.31
CA MET A 77 9.60 24.63 6.92
C MET A 77 8.11 24.53 6.52
N PHE A 78 7.20 24.42 7.50
CA PHE A 78 5.75 24.33 7.28
C PHE A 78 5.00 25.61 7.63
N LYS A 79 5.71 26.73 7.81
CA LYS A 79 5.09 28.06 7.87
C LYS A 79 4.52 28.42 6.51
N THR A 80 3.41 29.14 6.48
CA THR A 80 2.70 29.54 5.25
C THR A 80 3.62 30.17 4.21
N GLU A 81 4.57 31.02 4.62
CA GLU A 81 5.52 31.64 3.70
C GLU A 81 6.58 30.66 3.15
N ALA A 82 7.03 29.69 3.95
CA ALA A 82 7.99 28.68 3.51
C ALA A 82 7.37 27.72 2.47
N LEU A 83 6.11 27.31 2.69
CA LEU A 83 5.40 26.39 1.80
C LEU A 83 5.23 26.92 0.37
N LYS A 84 5.25 28.25 0.18
CA LYS A 84 5.17 28.87 -1.15
C LYS A 84 6.40 28.59 -2.01
N THR A 85 7.53 28.20 -1.41
CA THR A 85 8.83 28.15 -2.10
C THR A 85 9.54 26.79 -2.01
N ASN A 86 9.29 26.02 -0.95
CA ASN A 86 10.02 24.77 -0.72
C ASN A 86 9.37 23.51 -1.31
N GLY A 87 8.14 23.62 -1.83
CA GLY A 87 7.41 22.49 -2.42
C GLY A 87 6.92 21.43 -1.43
N LEU A 88 7.10 21.64 -0.11
CA LEU A 88 6.62 20.72 0.91
C LEU A 88 5.09 20.75 0.98
N LYS A 89 4.51 19.61 1.37
CA LYS A 89 3.07 19.41 1.43
C LYS A 89 2.63 19.11 2.87
N PRO A 90 1.81 19.95 3.51
CA PRO A 90 1.22 19.61 4.79
C PRO A 90 0.24 18.45 4.64
N VAL A 91 0.15 17.60 5.67
CA VAL A 91 -0.62 16.35 5.67
C VAL A 91 -1.55 16.31 6.87
N THR A 92 -2.73 15.71 6.66
CA THR A 92 -3.68 15.35 7.72
C THR A 92 -3.52 13.87 8.06
N ALA A 93 -3.20 13.54 9.31
CA ALA A 93 -3.23 12.15 9.76
C ALA A 93 -4.67 11.75 10.12
N ILE A 94 -5.08 10.56 9.68
CA ILE A 94 -6.39 9.97 9.93
C ILE A 94 -6.19 8.73 10.78
N MET A 95 -6.79 8.75 11.97
CA MET A 95 -6.74 7.68 12.93
C MET A 95 -8.13 7.08 13.12
N LEU A 96 -8.18 5.75 13.13
CA LEU A 96 -9.36 5.01 13.54
C LEU A 96 -9.15 4.46 14.94
N SER A 97 -10.13 4.66 15.82
CA SER A 97 -10.12 4.15 17.19
C SER A 97 -11.28 3.21 17.45
N TRP A 98 -11.02 2.11 18.15
CA TRP A 98 -12.07 1.26 18.71
C TRP A 98 -11.76 0.72 20.11
N LYS A 99 -10.90 -0.29 20.23
CA LYS A 99 -10.65 -1.01 21.49
C LYS A 99 -9.30 -0.69 22.14
N ARG A 100 -8.41 0.05 21.46
CA ARG A 100 -7.00 0.19 21.86
C ARG A 100 -6.62 1.66 22.13
N PRO A 101 -7.18 2.29 23.17
CA PRO A 101 -6.91 3.70 23.46
C PRO A 101 -5.42 3.98 23.76
N GLU A 102 -4.71 3.04 24.39
CA GLU A 102 -3.28 3.20 24.68
C GLU A 102 -2.41 3.11 23.42
N GLY A 103 -2.71 2.17 22.52
CA GLY A 103 -2.04 2.09 21.22
C GLY A 103 -2.23 3.37 20.41
N LEU A 104 -3.48 3.84 20.33
CA LEU A 104 -3.83 5.11 19.70
C LEU A 104 -3.10 6.32 20.32
N LYS A 105 -3.04 6.39 21.65
CA LYS A 105 -2.30 7.44 22.37
C LYS A 105 -0.83 7.45 21.97
N ASN A 106 -0.18 6.29 21.95
CA ASN A 106 1.22 6.16 21.53
C ASN A 106 1.43 6.64 20.08
N VAL A 107 0.53 6.25 19.17
CA VAL A 107 0.59 6.72 17.78
C VAL A 107 0.45 8.23 17.69
N ILE A 108 -0.55 8.84 18.35
CA ILE A 108 -0.78 10.28 18.28
C ILE A 108 0.41 11.07 18.83
N GLN A 109 0.96 10.65 19.98
CA GLN A 109 2.15 11.27 20.56
C GLN A 109 3.37 11.16 19.64
N PHE A 110 3.50 10.06 18.92
CA PHE A 110 4.57 9.85 17.95
C PHE A 110 4.39 10.73 16.70
N LEU A 111 3.20 10.71 16.09
CA LEU A 111 2.86 11.53 14.91
C LEU A 111 3.03 13.03 15.19
N GLY A 112 2.72 13.46 16.42
CA GLY A 112 2.94 14.83 16.87
C GLY A 112 4.37 15.33 16.61
N ARG A 113 5.39 14.46 16.59
CA ARG A 113 6.81 14.84 16.40
C ARG A 113 7.19 15.18 14.97
N TYR A 114 6.28 15.03 14.01
CA TYR A 114 6.53 15.21 12.58
C TYR A 114 5.88 16.49 12.06
N PRO A 115 6.64 17.54 11.71
CA PRO A 115 6.06 18.84 11.40
C PRO A 115 5.22 18.94 10.12
N PHE A 116 5.36 17.97 9.20
CA PHE A 116 4.47 17.87 8.04
C PHE A 116 3.06 17.40 8.42
N ILE A 117 2.87 16.76 9.58
CA ILE A 117 1.55 16.42 10.11
C ILE A 117 1.00 17.66 10.81
N LYS A 118 0.08 18.34 10.13
CA LYS A 118 -0.49 19.61 10.58
C LYS A 118 -1.86 19.46 11.21
N GLU A 119 -2.51 18.33 10.97
CA GLU A 119 -3.81 17.98 11.53
C GLU A 119 -3.85 16.48 11.82
N ILE A 120 -4.49 16.09 12.93
CA ILE A 120 -4.79 14.70 13.28
C ILE A 120 -6.31 14.62 13.52
N LEU A 121 -7.00 13.85 12.69
CA LEU A 121 -8.41 13.56 12.83
C LEU A 121 -8.60 12.14 13.32
N ILE A 122 -9.32 12.01 14.44
CA ILE A 122 -9.51 10.72 15.11
C ILE A 122 -10.99 10.38 15.07
N TRP A 123 -11.33 9.32 14.34
CA TRP A 123 -12.67 8.77 14.34
C TRP A 123 -12.79 7.65 15.37
N ASN A 124 -13.62 7.84 16.38
CA ASN A 124 -13.84 6.86 17.43
C ASN A 124 -15.12 6.06 17.16
N ASN A 125 -14.94 4.80 16.75
CA ASN A 125 -16.02 3.84 16.51
C ASN A 125 -16.55 3.19 17.80
N ASN A 126 -16.00 3.52 18.97
CA ASN A 126 -16.43 2.94 20.23
C ASN A 126 -17.59 3.71 20.86
N LYS A 127 -18.83 3.26 20.63
CA LYS A 127 -20.01 3.86 21.28
C LYS A 127 -20.02 3.77 22.81
N LYS A 128 -19.22 2.88 23.41
CA LYS A 128 -19.17 2.68 24.87
C LYS A 128 -18.17 3.60 25.56
N ALA A 129 -17.18 4.11 24.85
CA ALA A 129 -16.12 4.94 25.39
C ALA A 129 -15.97 6.19 24.54
N ARG A 130 -16.12 7.37 25.15
CA ARG A 130 -15.89 8.65 24.48
C ARG A 130 -14.43 9.04 24.66
N LEU A 131 -13.78 9.49 23.58
CA LEU A 131 -12.43 10.01 23.59
C LEU A 131 -12.43 11.55 23.57
N ASN A 132 -11.42 12.13 24.20
CA ASN A 132 -11.13 13.56 24.24
C ASN A 132 -9.65 13.79 23.93
N VAL A 133 -9.32 14.97 23.42
CA VAL A 133 -7.91 15.34 23.11
C VAL A 133 -6.99 15.22 24.33
N ARG A 134 -7.53 15.44 25.54
CA ARG A 134 -6.78 15.34 26.81
C ARG A 134 -6.31 13.92 27.11
N ASP A 135 -7.00 12.91 26.58
CA ASP A 135 -6.70 11.50 26.83
C ASP A 135 -5.36 11.08 26.21
N PHE A 136 -4.83 11.88 25.27
CA PHE A 136 -3.57 11.59 24.58
C PHE A 136 -2.32 12.18 25.25
N GLU A 137 -2.46 12.92 26.36
CA GLU A 137 -1.34 13.45 27.16
C GLU A 137 -0.25 14.13 26.32
N LEU A 138 -0.67 15.01 25.41
CA LEU A 138 0.23 15.61 24.42
C LEU A 138 1.25 16.52 25.08
N ASN A 139 2.51 16.40 24.68
CA ASN A 139 3.53 17.35 25.05
C ASN A 139 3.40 18.62 24.21
N ALA A 140 3.09 19.74 24.84
CA ALA A 140 2.88 21.02 24.15
C ALA A 140 4.08 21.45 23.30
N SER A 141 5.31 21.15 23.70
CA SER A 141 6.51 21.52 22.94
C SER A 141 6.64 20.78 21.61
N THR A 142 6.22 19.51 21.56
CA THR A 142 6.30 18.69 20.35
C THR A 142 5.02 18.73 19.53
N THR A 143 3.91 19.24 20.06
CA THR A 143 2.60 19.21 19.39
C THR A 143 2.00 20.59 19.14
N ALA A 144 2.73 21.67 19.44
CA ALA A 144 2.26 23.04 19.20
C ALA A 144 1.89 23.33 17.74
N HIS A 145 2.46 22.57 16.79
CA HIS A 145 2.22 22.77 15.35
C HIS A 145 1.08 21.92 14.77
N VAL A 146 0.43 21.06 15.56
CA VAL A 146 -0.59 20.11 15.08
C VAL A 146 -1.95 20.38 15.73
N GLU A 147 -3.00 20.43 14.91
CA GLU A 147 -4.39 20.51 15.38
C GLU A 147 -4.96 19.10 15.52
N ILE A 148 -5.59 18.79 16.66
CA ILE A 148 -6.17 17.46 16.90
C ILE A 148 -7.68 17.58 17.11
N ARG A 149 -8.45 16.79 16.35
CA ARG A 149 -9.92 16.75 16.44
C ARG A 149 -10.37 15.29 16.63
N VAL A 150 -11.31 15.09 17.55
CA VAL A 150 -11.88 13.78 17.86
C VAL A 150 -13.36 13.77 17.50
N PHE A 151 -13.76 12.80 16.68
CA PHE A 151 -15.15 12.54 16.28
C PHE A 151 -15.63 11.28 16.98
N ASN A 152 -16.47 11.45 18.01
CA ASN A 152 -17.08 10.33 18.72
C ASN A 152 -18.35 9.88 17.99
N SER A 153 -18.32 8.68 17.41
CA SER A 153 -19.45 8.09 16.70
C SER A 153 -20.30 7.23 17.64
N ASP A 154 -21.63 7.31 17.48
CA ASP A 154 -22.56 6.41 18.17
C ASP A 154 -22.67 5.03 17.46
N GLU A 155 -22.08 4.91 16.27
CA GLU A 155 -22.07 3.71 15.44
C GLU A 155 -20.64 3.31 15.02
N ASN A 156 -20.43 2.03 14.75
CA ASN A 156 -19.17 1.55 14.19
C ASN A 156 -19.25 1.63 12.66
N LEU A 157 -18.60 2.64 12.08
CA LEU A 157 -18.53 2.81 10.63
C LEU A 157 -17.36 2.03 10.00
N HIS A 158 -16.64 1.22 10.78
CA HIS A 158 -15.50 0.43 10.32
C HIS A 158 -14.51 1.29 9.51
N ASP A 159 -13.92 0.76 8.45
CA ASP A 159 -12.94 1.46 7.63
C ASP A 159 -13.52 2.57 6.75
N LEU A 160 -14.84 2.59 6.50
CA LEU A 160 -15.50 3.68 5.76
C LEU A 160 -15.23 5.04 6.43
N SER A 161 -15.18 5.05 7.76
CA SER A 161 -14.86 6.25 8.52
C SER A 161 -13.50 6.86 8.20
N LYS A 162 -12.47 6.05 7.84
CA LYS A 162 -11.14 6.57 7.47
C LYS A 162 -11.28 7.50 6.26
N TYR A 163 -11.97 7.04 5.22
CA TYR A 163 -12.14 7.79 3.97
C TYR A 163 -13.06 9.00 4.15
N THR A 164 -14.17 8.85 4.87
CA THR A 164 -15.07 9.98 5.17
C THR A 164 -14.37 11.06 6.00
N THR A 165 -13.52 10.66 6.96
CA THR A 165 -12.75 11.60 7.78
C THR A 165 -11.69 12.32 6.96
N CYS A 166 -11.02 11.63 6.03
CA CYS A 166 -10.10 12.27 5.08
C CYS A 166 -10.81 13.30 4.19
N ALA A 167 -12.05 13.04 3.76
CA ALA A 167 -12.83 14.03 3.00
C ALA A 167 -13.19 15.30 3.81
N MET A 168 -13.06 15.26 5.14
CA MET A 168 -13.24 16.40 6.04
C MET A 168 -11.92 17.09 6.44
N ALA A 169 -10.80 16.63 5.90
CA ALA A 169 -9.47 17.15 6.18
C ALA A 169 -9.32 18.60 5.69
N ARG A 170 -8.49 19.38 6.39
CA ARG A 170 -8.14 20.74 5.96
C ARG A 170 -7.10 20.74 4.82
N TYR A 171 -6.26 19.72 4.78
CA TYR A 171 -5.15 19.62 3.82
C TYR A 171 -5.45 18.58 2.75
N ASP A 172 -4.89 18.79 1.56
CA ASP A 172 -5.16 17.99 0.35
C ASP A 172 -4.68 16.53 0.44
N TYR A 173 -3.79 16.23 1.39
CA TYR A 173 -3.17 14.91 1.53
C TYR A 173 -3.46 14.31 2.90
N CYS A 174 -3.81 13.02 2.90
CA CYS A 174 -4.09 12.26 4.11
C CYS A 174 -3.04 11.17 4.34
N TYR A 175 -2.65 10.98 5.60
CA TYR A 175 -1.85 9.86 6.08
C TYR A 175 -2.75 8.94 6.93
N PHE A 176 -2.79 7.65 6.60
CA PHE A 176 -3.57 6.66 7.36
C PHE A 176 -2.63 5.80 8.19
N GLN A 177 -2.97 5.59 9.46
CA GLN A 177 -2.21 4.74 10.37
C GLN A 177 -3.19 3.97 11.27
N ASP A 178 -2.96 2.67 11.43
CA ASP A 178 -3.72 1.84 12.35
C ASP A 178 -3.25 2.05 13.79
N ASP A 179 -4.11 1.74 14.77
CA ASP A 179 -3.88 2.00 16.20
C ASP A 179 -2.98 0.95 16.90
N ASP A 180 -2.52 -0.05 16.16
CA ASP A 180 -1.76 -1.20 16.66
C ASP A 180 -0.39 -1.40 16.00
N TRP A 181 0.03 -0.45 15.17
CA TRP A 181 1.36 -0.40 14.58
C TRP A 181 1.93 1.01 14.69
N LEU A 182 3.26 1.09 14.67
CA LEU A 182 3.98 2.33 14.57
C LEU A 182 4.95 2.27 13.39
N ASN A 183 4.83 3.25 12.49
CA ASN A 183 5.73 3.43 11.37
C ASN A 183 6.88 4.35 11.79
N LEU A 184 8.07 3.79 12.03
CA LEU A 184 9.25 4.56 12.42
C LEU A 184 9.94 5.31 11.26
N TYR A 185 9.40 5.18 10.05
CA TYR A 185 10.03 5.60 8.79
C TYR A 185 9.28 6.72 8.08
N LEU A 186 8.71 7.65 8.85
CA LEU A 186 7.83 8.69 8.33
C LEU A 186 8.58 9.73 7.49
N ASP A 187 9.82 10.09 7.81
CA ASP A 187 10.58 11.05 7.00
C ASP A 187 10.92 10.46 5.63
N SER A 188 11.33 9.19 5.59
CA SER A 188 11.63 8.45 4.36
C SER A 188 10.39 8.31 3.50
N MET A 189 9.27 7.90 4.11
CA MET A 189 8.00 7.77 3.41
C MET A 189 7.50 9.12 2.89
N TYR A 190 7.56 10.18 3.70
CA TYR A 190 7.19 11.53 3.30
C TYR A 190 8.08 12.05 2.16
N THR A 191 9.38 11.80 2.21
CA THR A 191 10.32 12.16 1.14
C THR A 191 10.01 11.41 -0.16
N ASN A 192 9.63 10.14 -0.08
CA ASN A 192 9.19 9.37 -1.24
C ASN A 192 7.88 9.95 -1.82
N PHE A 193 6.93 10.30 -0.95
CA PHE A 193 5.66 10.93 -1.31
C PHE A 193 5.84 12.27 -2.03
N LEU A 194 6.78 13.12 -1.59
CA LEU A 194 7.03 14.41 -2.24
C LEU A 194 7.46 14.30 -3.71
N ARG A 195 7.98 13.15 -4.16
CA ARG A 195 8.32 12.94 -5.58
C ARG A 195 7.09 12.75 -6.45
N TYR A 196 6.11 12.00 -5.95
CA TYR A 196 4.92 11.60 -6.70
C TYR A 196 3.68 11.73 -5.82
N PRO A 197 3.29 12.95 -5.42
CA PRO A 197 2.26 13.15 -4.41
C PRO A 197 0.85 12.70 -4.85
N ASN A 198 0.66 12.45 -6.15
CA ASN A 198 -0.58 11.90 -6.68
C ASN A 198 -0.65 10.37 -6.55
N LEU A 199 0.49 9.69 -6.34
CA LEU A 199 0.54 8.26 -6.05
C LEU A 199 0.24 7.99 -4.58
N ILE A 200 -0.25 6.79 -4.31
CA ILE A 200 -0.39 6.31 -2.94
C ILE A 200 0.92 5.73 -2.48
N HIS A 201 1.40 6.17 -1.33
CA HIS A 201 2.60 5.61 -0.71
C HIS A 201 2.19 4.83 0.52
N SER A 202 2.71 3.60 0.63
CA SER A 202 2.49 2.76 1.81
C SER A 202 3.81 2.26 2.35
N ASN A 203 3.87 2.01 3.66
CA ASN A 203 4.92 1.25 4.28
C ASN A 203 4.29 0.03 4.93
N THR A 204 4.78 -1.16 4.59
CA THR A 204 4.20 -2.41 5.08
C THR A 204 5.29 -3.40 5.47
N MET A 205 4.92 -4.35 6.32
CA MET A 205 5.80 -5.46 6.68
C MET A 205 6.17 -6.26 5.43
N PRO A 206 7.41 -6.78 5.32
CA PRO A 206 7.84 -7.49 4.11
C PRO A 206 6.94 -8.64 3.70
N ILE A 207 6.45 -9.43 4.64
CA ILE A 207 5.55 -10.53 4.29
C ILE A 207 4.18 -10.05 3.79
N ILE A 208 3.65 -8.97 4.35
CA ILE A 208 2.42 -8.34 3.87
C ILE A 208 2.68 -7.70 2.52
N HIS A 209 3.90 -7.21 2.27
CA HIS A 209 4.30 -6.77 0.94
C HIS A 209 4.12 -7.89 -0.08
N LEU A 210 4.59 -9.10 0.23
CA LEU A 210 4.44 -10.28 -0.63
C LEU A 210 2.96 -10.65 -0.83
N GLU A 211 2.15 -10.68 0.24
CA GLU A 211 0.71 -10.95 0.13
C GLU A 211 0.00 -9.91 -0.75
N HIS A 212 0.33 -8.62 -0.58
CA HIS A 212 -0.21 -7.56 -1.43
C HIS A 212 0.15 -7.77 -2.91
N ARG A 213 1.37 -8.27 -3.24
CA ARG A 213 1.74 -8.59 -4.62
C ARG A 213 0.87 -9.69 -5.23
N ARG A 214 0.45 -10.69 -4.45
CA ARG A 214 -0.46 -11.76 -4.92
C ARG A 214 -1.83 -11.23 -5.33
N TRP A 215 -2.27 -10.13 -4.73
CA TRP A 215 -3.56 -9.50 -5.01
C TRP A 215 -3.46 -8.33 -6.00
N GLN A 216 -2.29 -8.15 -6.63
CA GLN A 216 -2.15 -7.24 -7.76
C GLN A 216 -2.50 -7.98 -9.04
N PHE A 217 -3.49 -7.44 -9.75
CA PHE A 217 -3.93 -7.98 -11.02
C PHE A 217 -4.40 -6.85 -11.93
N THR A 218 -4.53 -7.16 -13.21
CA THR A 218 -5.09 -6.27 -14.23
C THR A 218 -6.46 -6.77 -14.69
N ASN A 219 -7.24 -5.90 -15.32
CA ASN A 219 -8.49 -6.27 -15.96
C ASN A 219 -8.24 -6.64 -17.45
N GLN A 220 -9.07 -7.50 -18.03
CA GLN A 220 -9.08 -7.78 -19.48
C GLN A 220 -9.57 -6.53 -20.25
N GLY A 221 -8.61 -5.76 -20.73
CA GLY A 221 -8.83 -4.59 -21.57
C GLY A 221 -7.51 -3.84 -21.60
N LYS A 222 -6.90 -3.68 -22.77
CA LYS A 222 -5.64 -2.94 -22.88
C LYS A 222 -5.84 -1.57 -22.22
N CYS A 223 -5.11 -1.27 -21.14
CA CYS A 223 -4.67 0.11 -20.94
C CYS A 223 -4.02 0.50 -22.28
N PRO A 224 -4.48 1.56 -22.97
CA PRO A 224 -3.88 1.93 -24.24
C PRO A 224 -2.41 2.25 -23.98
N SER A 225 -1.53 1.30 -24.24
CA SER A 225 -0.10 1.57 -24.29
C SER A 225 0.13 2.60 -25.39
N GLU A 226 1.04 3.55 -25.13
CA GLU A 226 1.30 4.82 -25.83
C GLU A 226 1.49 4.81 -27.36
N SER A 227 1.20 3.73 -28.07
CA SER A 227 1.28 3.66 -29.53
C SER A 227 0.21 4.45 -30.31
N THR A 228 -0.67 5.21 -29.64
CA THR A 228 -1.69 6.03 -30.32
C THR A 228 -1.63 7.52 -29.93
N LYS A 229 -0.44 8.11 -29.86
CA LYS A 229 -0.31 9.58 -29.96
C LYS A 229 -0.30 9.99 -31.44
N ALA A 230 -1.20 10.91 -31.77
CA ALA A 230 -1.31 11.71 -32.99
C ALA A 230 -1.95 11.07 -34.25
N LYS A 231 -3.28 10.98 -34.26
CA LYS A 231 -4.04 11.58 -35.38
C LYS A 231 -4.73 12.84 -34.86
N GLU A 232 -4.13 13.95 -35.24
CA GLU A 232 -4.58 15.32 -35.07
C GLU A 232 -6.02 15.48 -35.59
N VAL A 233 -7.00 15.59 -34.68
CA VAL A 233 -8.31 16.15 -35.02
C VAL A 233 -8.24 17.63 -34.70
N GLN A 234 -7.99 18.40 -35.75
CA GLN A 234 -8.06 19.84 -35.76
C GLN A 234 -9.51 20.30 -35.51
N GLY A 235 -9.71 21.09 -34.46
CA GLY A 235 -10.90 21.93 -34.31
C GLY A 235 -11.72 21.64 -33.06
N TYR A 236 -11.42 22.32 -31.96
CA TYR A 236 -12.29 23.34 -31.35
C TYR A 236 -11.54 24.01 -30.19
N ASN A 237 -11.35 25.32 -30.30
CA ASN A 237 -10.77 26.16 -29.25
C ASN A 237 -11.83 26.39 -28.15
N ALA A 238 -11.56 25.92 -26.95
CA ALA A 238 -12.06 26.52 -25.72
C ALA A 238 -11.02 26.32 -24.61
N LYS A 239 -10.17 27.34 -24.40
CA LYS A 239 -9.29 27.44 -23.23
C LYS A 239 -10.16 27.70 -21.99
N TYR A 240 -10.33 26.68 -21.16
CA TYR A 240 -10.55 26.87 -19.73
C TYR A 240 -9.37 26.25 -19.00
N HIS A 241 -8.53 27.09 -18.41
CA HIS A 241 -7.59 26.67 -17.37
C HIS A 241 -8.40 26.49 -16.08
N LEU A 242 -8.73 25.25 -15.74
CA LEU A 242 -9.14 24.85 -14.41
C LEU A 242 -8.15 23.79 -13.95
N SER A 243 -7.52 24.07 -12.81
CA SER A 243 -6.55 23.21 -12.14
C SER A 243 -7.24 21.92 -11.69
N ASP A 244 -6.90 20.83 -12.38
CA ASP A 244 -7.36 19.49 -12.07
C ASP A 244 -6.66 18.96 -10.80
N HIS A 245 -7.44 18.45 -9.85
CA HIS A 245 -6.97 17.72 -8.68
C HIS A 245 -7.73 16.39 -8.58
N PRO A 246 -7.06 15.23 -8.49
CA PRO A 246 -7.71 13.92 -8.40
C PRO A 246 -8.15 13.56 -6.97
N ILE A 247 -9.32 12.90 -6.81
CA ILE A 247 -9.81 12.32 -5.55
C ILE A 247 -10.25 10.86 -5.76
N LEU A 248 -10.04 10.07 -4.71
CA LEU A 248 -9.55 8.70 -4.59
C LEU A 248 -10.64 7.66 -4.22
N LEU A 249 -10.51 6.40 -4.70
CA LEU A 249 -10.94 5.20 -3.97
C LEU A 249 -9.85 4.12 -4.11
N ILE A 250 -9.28 3.68 -2.99
CA ILE A 250 -8.35 2.55 -2.95
C ILE A 250 -9.06 1.40 -2.25
N CYS A 251 -8.97 0.21 -2.82
CA CYS A 251 -9.02 -1.01 -2.02
C CYS A 251 -7.65 -1.21 -1.35
N PHE A 252 -7.39 -0.48 -0.26
CA PHE A 252 -6.51 -1.03 0.77
C PHE A 252 -7.39 -1.89 1.67
N LEU A 253 -7.14 -3.19 1.64
CA LEU A 253 -7.66 -4.09 2.66
C LEU A 253 -6.89 -3.90 3.96
N HIS A 254 -7.43 -3.05 4.82
CA HIS A 254 -7.74 -3.48 6.18
C HIS A 254 -9.26 -3.67 6.17
N ILE A 255 -9.78 -4.88 6.45
CA ILE A 255 -11.22 -5.16 6.32
C ILE A 255 -11.81 -5.64 7.61
N ALA A 256 -12.67 -4.81 8.22
CA ALA A 256 -13.64 -5.21 9.23
C ALA A 256 -15.02 -5.43 8.62
N HIS A 257 -15.64 -6.57 8.93
CA HIS A 257 -16.89 -7.03 8.32
C HIS A 257 -18.08 -6.07 8.56
N GLN A 258 -18.83 -5.81 7.50
CA GLN A 258 -20.21 -5.31 7.51
C GLN A 258 -21.21 -6.41 7.90
N HIS A 259 -22.10 -6.16 8.86
CA HIS A 259 -23.36 -6.92 8.97
C HIS A 259 -24.57 -5.97 8.89
N ASN A 260 -25.51 -6.32 8.00
CA ASN A 260 -26.89 -5.84 7.88
C ASN A 260 -27.11 -4.32 7.72
N ILE A 261 -27.12 -3.84 6.47
CA ILE A 261 -27.81 -2.60 6.12
C ILE A 261 -29.31 -2.89 6.07
N ALA A 262 -30.04 -2.43 7.09
CA ALA A 262 -31.48 -2.25 7.01
C ALA A 262 -31.81 -1.12 6.02
N GLN A 263 -32.90 -1.28 5.28
CA GLN A 263 -33.35 -0.35 4.23
C GLN A 263 -33.52 1.09 4.76
N PRO A 264 -33.26 2.12 3.94
CA PRO A 264 -33.41 3.51 4.36
C PRO A 264 -34.89 3.87 4.54
N SER A 265 -35.23 4.30 5.75
CA SER A 265 -36.49 4.98 6.03
C SER A 265 -36.48 6.38 5.39
N THR A 266 -37.60 6.69 4.74
CA THR A 266 -37.89 7.95 4.06
C THR A 266 -37.82 9.16 5.01
N CYS A 267 -37.00 10.15 4.66
CA CYS A 267 -37.00 11.46 5.32
C CYS A 267 -38.08 12.37 4.69
N THR A 268 -39.00 12.86 5.51
CA THR A 268 -40.01 13.88 5.15
C THR A 268 -39.47 15.29 5.43
N PRO A 269 -39.72 16.31 4.58
CA PRO A 269 -39.27 17.68 4.84
C PRO A 269 -40.18 18.41 5.84
N ALA A 270 -39.57 19.20 6.72
CA ALA A 270 -40.25 20.11 7.64
C ALA A 270 -40.63 21.44 6.96
N LEU A 271 -41.75 22.02 7.41
CA LEU A 271 -42.36 23.27 6.93
C LEU A 271 -41.60 24.54 7.38
N PRO A 272 -41.77 25.68 6.66
CA PRO A 272 -41.00 26.90 6.88
C PRO A 272 -41.67 27.88 7.86
N GLY A 273 -40.86 28.62 8.62
CA GLY A 273 -41.32 29.78 9.36
C GLY A 273 -40.27 30.40 10.29
N SER A 274 -39.52 31.40 9.80
CA SER A 274 -39.24 32.67 10.50
C SER A 274 -38.16 33.47 9.75
N ASP A 275 -38.52 34.70 9.41
CA ASP A 275 -37.71 35.68 8.70
C ASP A 275 -36.62 36.28 9.61
N VAL A 276 -35.36 35.93 9.33
CA VAL A 276 -34.19 36.76 9.65
C VAL A 276 -33.22 36.66 8.48
N ALA A 277 -32.90 37.81 7.88
CA ALA A 277 -32.02 37.93 6.73
C ALA A 277 -30.62 37.37 7.03
N LEU A 278 -30.35 36.16 6.54
CA LEU A 278 -29.04 35.54 6.45
C LEU A 278 -28.69 35.43 4.95
N SER A 279 -27.51 35.96 4.60
CA SER A 279 -26.83 35.75 3.32
C SER A 279 -26.95 34.29 2.87
N SER A 280 -27.30 34.09 1.60
CA SER A 280 -27.75 32.82 1.01
C SER A 280 -26.94 31.58 1.46
N PRO A 281 -27.61 30.50 1.92
CA PRO A 281 -26.97 29.22 2.24
C PRO A 281 -26.60 28.39 0.99
N GLU A 282 -27.03 28.80 -0.21
CA GLU A 282 -26.89 28.00 -1.44
C GLU A 282 -25.46 28.00 -2.03
N SER A 283 -24.55 28.86 -1.55
CA SER A 283 -23.16 28.87 -2.04
C SER A 283 -22.18 28.01 -1.22
N ARG A 284 -22.61 27.38 -0.11
CA ARG A 284 -21.74 26.49 0.70
C ARG A 284 -22.07 24.99 0.59
N CYS A 285 -23.25 24.63 0.10
CA CYS A 285 -23.63 23.22 -0.13
C CYS A 285 -23.56 22.80 -1.62
N SER A 286 -23.12 23.69 -2.52
CA SER A 286 -22.92 23.42 -3.95
C SER A 286 -21.46 23.06 -4.30
N ALA A 287 -20.58 22.92 -3.32
CA ALA A 287 -19.21 22.46 -3.50
C ALA A 287 -19.12 20.96 -3.18
N SER A 288 -18.49 20.19 -4.08
CA SER A 288 -18.03 18.80 -3.88
C SER A 288 -19.01 17.63 -4.14
N TRP A 289 -19.82 17.67 -5.20
CA TRP A 289 -20.48 16.47 -5.75
C TRP A 289 -20.17 16.19 -7.23
N ARG A 290 -19.10 16.77 -7.80
CA ARG A 290 -18.89 16.79 -9.27
C ARG A 290 -17.71 15.98 -9.84
N SER A 291 -16.97 15.18 -9.08
CA SER A 291 -15.79 14.49 -9.65
C SER A 291 -15.34 13.25 -8.85
N SER A 292 -16.14 12.18 -8.90
CA SER A 292 -15.86 10.91 -8.20
C SER A 292 -15.36 9.86 -9.20
N GLY A 293 -14.07 9.90 -9.52
CA GLY A 293 -13.40 9.00 -10.47
C GLY A 293 -12.58 7.88 -9.81
N LEU A 294 -13.01 6.61 -9.85
CA LEU A 294 -12.20 5.43 -9.50
C LEU A 294 -11.10 5.17 -10.55
N GLN A 295 -9.84 5.38 -10.19
CA GLN A 295 -8.65 4.89 -10.91
C GLN A 295 -8.07 3.69 -10.14
N VAL A 296 -7.50 2.71 -10.85
CA VAL A 296 -6.76 1.59 -10.23
C VAL A 296 -5.32 2.04 -10.00
N TRP A 297 -4.90 2.17 -8.75
CA TRP A 297 -3.55 2.59 -8.39
C TRP A 297 -2.83 1.45 -7.68
N TYR A 298 -1.69 1.02 -8.22
CA TYR A 298 -0.75 0.23 -7.44
C TYR A 298 -0.04 1.17 -6.45
N PRO A 299 -0.08 0.92 -5.14
CA PRO A 299 0.63 1.76 -4.20
C PRO A 299 2.14 1.67 -4.44
N TYR A 300 2.83 2.79 -4.34
CA TYR A 300 4.28 2.85 -4.25
C TYR A 300 4.69 2.34 -2.85
N GLN A 301 4.80 1.03 -2.74
CA GLN A 301 4.94 0.32 -1.49
C GLN A 301 6.39 0.16 -1.04
N LEU A 302 6.67 0.66 0.17
CA LEU A 302 7.89 0.47 0.92
C LEU A 302 7.78 -0.82 1.76
N SER A 303 8.90 -1.52 1.97
CA SER A 303 8.95 -2.82 2.65
C SER A 303 9.89 -2.79 3.85
N ASN A 304 9.34 -2.62 5.06
CA ASN A 304 10.12 -2.49 6.29
C ASN A 304 9.44 -3.15 7.50
N PRO A 305 10.24 -3.62 8.48
CA PRO A 305 9.77 -3.95 9.82
C PRO A 305 8.93 -2.83 10.42
N LEU A 306 7.63 -3.08 10.67
CA LEU A 306 6.81 -2.15 11.45
C LEU A 306 6.90 -2.51 12.93
N THR A 307 6.76 -1.51 13.80
CA THR A 307 6.80 -1.72 15.24
C THR A 307 5.39 -2.06 15.74
N PRO A 308 5.12 -3.31 16.16
CA PRO A 308 3.82 -3.65 16.73
C PRO A 308 3.61 -2.93 18.06
N LEU A 309 2.42 -2.40 18.28
CA LEU A 309 1.96 -1.94 19.58
C LEU A 309 1.19 -3.04 20.30
N GLU A 310 0.75 -2.79 21.53
CA GLU A 310 -0.02 -3.78 22.29
C GLU A 310 -1.32 -4.15 21.56
N GLN A 311 -1.41 -5.39 21.10
CA GLN A 311 -2.55 -5.90 20.32
C GLN A 311 -3.61 -6.61 21.18
N LYS A 312 -3.68 -6.33 22.50
CA LYS A 312 -4.73 -6.89 23.36
C LYS A 312 -6.11 -6.61 22.73
N GLU A 313 -7.00 -7.60 22.81
CA GLU A 313 -8.33 -7.55 22.18
C GLU A 313 -8.30 -7.45 20.64
N GLY A 314 -7.25 -8.00 20.02
CA GLY A 314 -7.21 -8.28 18.59
C GLY A 314 -8.41 -9.11 18.13
N TRP A 315 -8.58 -9.18 16.81
CA TRP A 315 -9.84 -9.58 16.17
C TRP A 315 -10.33 -11.01 16.47
N SER A 316 -9.48 -11.83 17.09
CA SER A 316 -9.53 -13.29 17.12
C SER A 316 -10.32 -13.89 18.27
N ASP A 317 -11.62 -13.63 18.32
CA ASP A 317 -12.56 -14.45 19.11
C ASP A 317 -13.44 -15.31 18.18
N GLY A 318 -12.93 -16.49 17.81
CA GLY A 318 -13.74 -17.63 17.33
C GLY A 318 -14.31 -17.57 15.91
N VAL A 319 -13.91 -16.62 15.07
CA VAL A 319 -14.36 -16.50 13.66
C VAL A 319 -13.17 -16.70 12.71
N ASP A 320 -13.36 -17.50 11.67
CA ASP A 320 -12.42 -17.58 10.55
C ASP A 320 -12.46 -16.28 9.72
N GLN A 321 -11.63 -15.33 10.14
CA GLN A 321 -11.55 -13.99 9.57
C GLN A 321 -11.03 -14.00 8.14
N TRP A 322 -10.15 -14.95 7.80
CA TRP A 322 -9.57 -15.00 6.48
C TRP A 322 -10.63 -15.31 5.43
N THR A 323 -11.56 -16.22 5.73
CA THR A 323 -12.70 -16.48 4.85
C THR A 323 -13.52 -15.21 4.57
N ILE A 324 -13.78 -14.38 5.59
CA ILE A 324 -14.49 -13.11 5.44
C ILE A 324 -13.68 -12.12 4.59
N VAL A 325 -12.38 -11.98 4.89
CA VAL A 325 -11.48 -11.10 4.16
C VAL A 325 -11.48 -11.48 2.68
N TYR A 326 -11.24 -12.75 2.38
CA TYR A 326 -11.22 -13.28 1.03
C TYR A 326 -12.53 -13.07 0.28
N GLN A 327 -13.68 -13.27 0.94
CA GLN A 327 -14.97 -12.97 0.33
C GLN A 327 -15.11 -11.48 -0.01
N ASN A 328 -14.68 -10.58 0.89
CA ASN A 328 -14.75 -9.15 0.65
C ASN A 328 -13.80 -8.69 -0.48
N ILE A 329 -12.60 -9.28 -0.59
CA ILE A 329 -11.69 -9.03 -1.74
C ILE A 329 -12.39 -9.40 -3.04
N TYR A 330 -12.92 -10.61 -3.10
CA TYR A 330 -13.59 -11.11 -4.30
C TYR A 330 -14.82 -10.26 -4.67
N ASP A 331 -15.67 -9.94 -3.69
CA ASP A 331 -16.84 -9.09 -3.90
C ASP A 331 -16.46 -7.71 -4.44
N ALA A 332 -15.42 -7.09 -3.88
CA ALA A 332 -14.90 -5.81 -4.35
C ALA A 332 -14.37 -5.91 -5.78
N GLY A 333 -13.51 -6.89 -6.06
CA GLY A 333 -12.95 -7.14 -7.39
C GLY A 333 -14.02 -7.43 -8.45
N SER A 334 -15.02 -8.25 -8.12
CA SER A 334 -16.14 -8.60 -9.00
C SER A 334 -17.04 -7.41 -9.29
N LYS A 335 -17.36 -6.58 -8.28
CA LYS A 335 -18.15 -5.34 -8.46
C LYS A 335 -17.39 -4.33 -9.32
N LEU A 336 -16.09 -4.13 -9.06
CA LEU A 336 -15.26 -3.24 -9.86
C LEU A 336 -15.16 -3.70 -11.31
N TYR A 337 -14.88 -5.00 -11.54
CA TYR A 337 -14.85 -5.57 -12.88
C TYR A 337 -16.16 -5.34 -13.63
N LYS A 338 -17.31 -5.63 -13.00
CA LYS A 338 -18.63 -5.43 -13.62
C LYS A 338 -18.87 -3.96 -13.97
N ALA A 339 -18.51 -3.03 -13.09
CA ALA A 339 -18.65 -1.60 -13.33
C ALA A 339 -17.78 -1.12 -14.51
N LEU A 340 -16.54 -1.59 -14.60
CA LEU A 340 -15.61 -1.22 -15.67
C LEU A 340 -15.95 -1.90 -17.01
N ALA A 341 -16.39 -3.16 -16.99
CA ALA A 341 -16.76 -3.93 -18.18
C ALA A 341 -18.10 -3.49 -18.80
N ALA A 342 -19.05 -3.03 -17.98
CA ALA A 342 -20.33 -2.50 -18.46
C ALA A 342 -20.17 -1.21 -19.30
N ASN A 343 -19.07 -0.48 -19.10
CA ASN A 343 -18.70 0.71 -19.87
C ASN A 343 -17.43 0.44 -20.68
N SER A 344 -17.52 -0.40 -21.71
CA SER A 344 -16.38 -0.76 -22.57
C SER A 344 -15.88 0.38 -23.46
N GLY A 345 -16.70 1.41 -23.68
CA GLY A 345 -16.27 2.67 -24.29
C GLY A 345 -16.11 3.77 -23.25
N ILE A 346 -15.05 4.57 -23.36
CA ILE A 346 -14.95 5.87 -22.67
C ILE A 346 -16.05 6.75 -23.28
N THR A 347 -17.22 6.74 -22.65
CA THR A 347 -18.34 7.59 -23.05
C THR A 347 -18.32 8.87 -22.23
N ALA A 348 -19.06 9.90 -22.64
CA ALA A 348 -19.29 11.10 -21.82
C ALA A 348 -19.97 10.80 -20.45
N LYS A 349 -20.35 9.53 -20.19
CA LYS A 349 -20.91 9.05 -18.92
C LYS A 349 -19.93 8.15 -18.15
N ASP A 350 -18.68 8.02 -18.61
CA ASP A 350 -17.66 7.39 -17.79
C ASP A 350 -17.28 8.36 -16.67
N TYR A 351 -17.65 8.01 -15.45
CA TYR A 351 -17.30 8.81 -14.27
C TYR A 351 -15.86 8.57 -13.84
N PHE A 352 -15.16 7.60 -14.45
CA PHE A 352 -13.83 7.15 -14.07
C PHE A 352 -12.79 7.54 -15.11
N THR A 353 -11.82 8.34 -14.69
CA THR A 353 -10.55 8.48 -15.42
C THR A 353 -9.88 7.12 -15.42
N ARG A 354 -9.34 6.68 -16.57
CA ARG A 354 -8.68 5.37 -16.69
C ARG A 354 -7.19 5.48 -17.00
N ASP A 355 -6.65 6.69 -16.91
CA ASP A 355 -5.24 6.95 -17.07
C ASP A 355 -4.52 6.48 -15.81
N GLU A 356 -3.47 5.71 -15.99
CA GLU A 356 -2.56 5.34 -14.91
C GLU A 356 -1.59 6.49 -14.68
N GLU A 357 -1.40 6.87 -13.42
CA GLU A 357 -0.53 7.99 -13.07
C GLU A 357 0.95 7.59 -13.16
N ASP A 358 1.74 8.51 -13.70
CA ASP A 358 3.18 8.39 -13.76
C ASP A 358 3.83 8.49 -12.35
N PRO A 359 4.96 7.79 -12.13
CA PRO A 359 5.53 6.76 -12.99
C PRO A 359 4.64 5.51 -13.05
N LEU A 360 4.60 4.88 -14.23
CA LEU A 360 3.95 3.58 -14.41
C LEU A 360 4.65 2.51 -13.55
N PRO A 361 3.98 1.39 -13.19
CA PRO A 361 4.54 0.34 -12.34
C PRO A 361 5.92 -0.16 -12.79
N GLU A 362 6.15 -0.32 -14.10
CA GLU A 362 7.42 -0.74 -14.67
C GLU A 362 8.54 0.30 -14.58
N GLN A 363 8.21 1.56 -14.30
CA GLN A 363 9.16 2.67 -14.13
C GLN A 363 9.49 2.93 -12.65
N ARG A 364 8.81 2.24 -11.72
CA ARG A 364 8.99 2.47 -10.28
C ARG A 364 10.16 1.64 -9.77
N ASP A 365 11.11 2.32 -9.12
CA ASP A 365 12.12 1.63 -8.30
C ASP A 365 11.44 0.97 -7.10
N THR A 366 11.88 -0.21 -6.69
CA THR A 366 11.54 -0.73 -5.37
C THR A 366 12.38 -0.09 -4.29
N ARG A 367 11.79 0.15 -3.12
CA ARG A 367 12.40 0.95 -2.06
C ARG A 367 12.15 0.40 -0.67
N ALA A 368 13.11 0.65 0.22
CA ALA A 368 12.97 0.40 1.66
C ALA A 368 13.67 1.51 2.45
N PRO A 369 12.97 2.23 3.34
CA PRO A 369 13.60 3.08 4.33
C PRO A 369 14.80 2.44 5.02
N CYS A 370 15.83 3.24 5.21
CA CYS A 370 16.95 2.92 6.06
C CYS A 370 16.51 2.90 7.51
N LEU A 371 17.21 2.12 8.35
CA LEU A 371 16.82 1.96 9.74
C LEU A 371 16.60 3.32 10.40
N ASP A 372 17.52 4.27 10.24
CA ASP A 372 17.47 5.57 10.92
C ASP A 372 16.55 6.61 10.30
N ASP A 373 15.73 6.22 9.32
CA ASP A 373 14.76 7.09 8.63
C ASP A 373 15.41 8.27 7.89
N LYS A 374 16.71 8.19 7.56
CA LYS A 374 17.44 9.26 6.85
C LYS A 374 17.73 8.97 5.38
N CYS A 375 17.39 7.78 4.92
CA CYS A 375 17.47 7.41 3.51
C CYS A 375 16.46 6.33 3.14
N LEU A 376 16.39 6.03 1.85
CA LEU A 376 15.75 4.86 1.30
C LEU A 376 16.78 4.10 0.48
N PHE A 377 16.91 2.80 0.72
CA PHE A 377 17.41 1.87 -0.28
C PHE A 377 16.52 1.96 -1.52
N LEU A 378 17.13 1.95 -2.70
CA LEU A 378 16.43 1.92 -3.98
C LEU A 378 17.10 0.94 -4.94
N THR A 379 16.30 0.26 -5.76
CA THR A 379 16.77 -0.61 -6.84
C THR A 379 15.68 -0.74 -7.91
N ASN A 380 16.06 -0.94 -9.17
CA ASN A 380 15.10 -1.34 -10.21
C ASN A 380 14.86 -2.86 -10.25
N ILE A 381 15.52 -3.65 -9.39
CA ILE A 381 15.41 -5.10 -9.36
C ILE A 381 14.22 -5.50 -8.47
N ASP A 382 13.06 -5.65 -9.10
CA ASP A 382 11.85 -6.23 -8.50
C ASP A 382 11.79 -7.74 -8.80
N PRO A 383 11.90 -8.64 -7.80
CA PRO A 383 11.83 -10.07 -8.02
C PRO A 383 10.38 -10.54 -8.21
N PHE A 384 9.38 -9.68 -8.00
CA PHE A 384 7.98 -10.03 -8.15
C PHE A 384 7.49 -9.84 -9.60
N PRO A 385 6.57 -10.69 -10.07
CA PRO A 385 5.92 -10.53 -11.35
C PRO A 385 5.25 -9.16 -11.48
N HIS A 386 5.23 -8.66 -12.72
CA HIS A 386 4.50 -7.45 -13.05
C HIS A 386 2.99 -7.67 -12.81
N PRO A 387 2.23 -6.65 -12.35
CA PRO A 387 0.78 -6.80 -12.13
C PRO A 387 -0.02 -7.26 -13.35
N SER A 388 0.49 -7.00 -14.56
CA SER A 388 -0.11 -7.46 -15.82
C SER A 388 0.11 -8.95 -16.11
N ALA A 389 0.94 -9.65 -15.31
CA ALA A 389 1.17 -11.08 -15.46
C ALA A 389 -0.04 -11.92 -15.04
N VAL A 390 -0.89 -11.37 -14.16
CA VAL A 390 -2.14 -12.02 -13.75
C VAL A 390 -3.32 -11.12 -14.10
N VAL A 391 -4.27 -11.69 -14.82
CA VAL A 391 -5.47 -10.97 -15.26
C VAL A 391 -6.68 -11.50 -14.50
N PHE A 392 -7.38 -10.62 -13.81
CA PHE A 392 -8.62 -10.96 -13.12
C PHE A 392 -9.75 -11.13 -14.12
N ASN A 393 -10.43 -12.28 -14.05
CA ASN A 393 -11.57 -12.61 -14.88
C ASN A 393 -12.69 -13.18 -14.01
N ASN A 394 -13.76 -12.40 -13.81
CA ASN A 394 -14.88 -12.79 -12.96
C ASN A 394 -15.76 -13.93 -13.51
N VAL A 395 -15.48 -14.43 -14.73
CA VAL A 395 -16.11 -15.63 -15.30
C VAL A 395 -15.37 -16.90 -14.85
N ASN A 396 -14.04 -16.84 -14.79
CA ASN A 396 -13.19 -17.99 -14.49
C ASN A 396 -12.78 -18.04 -13.01
N VAL A 397 -12.71 -16.86 -12.37
CA VAL A 397 -12.37 -16.70 -10.96
C VAL A 397 -13.67 -16.44 -10.22
N THR A 398 -14.08 -17.40 -9.42
CA THR A 398 -15.26 -17.36 -8.54
C THR A 398 -14.89 -17.12 -7.08
N HIS A 399 -13.62 -17.36 -6.74
CA HIS A 399 -13.03 -17.14 -5.43
C HIS A 399 -11.60 -16.61 -5.59
N ILE A 400 -11.17 -15.78 -4.66
CA ILE A 400 -9.85 -15.14 -4.70
C ILE A 400 -8.68 -16.12 -4.56
N ASN A 401 -8.86 -17.28 -3.95
CA ASN A 401 -7.84 -18.34 -3.92
C ASN A 401 -7.51 -18.90 -5.32
N GLU A 402 -8.47 -18.89 -6.25
CA GLU A 402 -8.23 -19.26 -7.65
C GLU A 402 -7.35 -18.21 -8.34
N GLN A 403 -7.54 -16.92 -8.03
CA GLN A 403 -6.66 -15.83 -8.47
C GLN A 403 -5.26 -15.98 -7.89
N GLU A 404 -5.14 -16.29 -6.60
CA GLU A 404 -3.85 -16.55 -5.96
C GLU A 404 -3.13 -17.75 -6.57
N ALA A 405 -3.86 -18.82 -6.94
CA ALA A 405 -3.28 -19.97 -7.60
C ALA A 405 -2.59 -19.58 -8.92
N LEU A 406 -3.21 -18.71 -9.72
CA LEU A 406 -2.59 -18.18 -10.95
C LEU A 406 -1.31 -17.39 -10.67
N PHE A 407 -1.28 -16.58 -9.61
CA PHE A 407 -0.07 -15.88 -9.20
C PHE A 407 1.01 -16.86 -8.71
N ASN A 408 0.60 -17.88 -7.93
CA ASN A 408 1.50 -18.87 -7.34
C ASN A 408 2.18 -19.78 -8.38
N GLU A 409 1.69 -19.83 -9.62
CA GLU A 409 2.34 -20.50 -10.75
C GLU A 409 3.49 -19.68 -11.36
N LEU A 410 3.60 -18.38 -11.03
CA LEU A 410 4.64 -17.50 -11.55
C LEU A 410 5.97 -17.67 -10.79
N ASP A 411 7.04 -17.18 -11.41
CA ASP A 411 8.38 -17.21 -10.84
C ASP A 411 8.62 -15.99 -9.92
N PHE A 412 8.58 -16.22 -8.61
CA PHE A 412 8.80 -15.22 -7.56
C PHE A 412 9.38 -15.83 -6.28
N PRO A 413 9.95 -15.02 -5.38
CA PRO A 413 10.54 -15.52 -4.13
C PRO A 413 9.54 -16.25 -3.23
N SER A 414 9.99 -17.34 -2.61
CA SER A 414 9.22 -18.01 -1.56
C SER A 414 9.09 -17.13 -0.30
N ASN A 415 8.09 -17.40 0.54
CA ASN A 415 7.93 -16.71 1.83
C ASN A 415 9.20 -16.79 2.71
N ASP A 416 9.89 -17.94 2.70
CA ASP A 416 11.13 -18.15 3.47
C ASP A 416 12.27 -17.29 2.92
N PHE A 417 12.47 -17.28 1.60
CA PHE A 417 13.46 -16.42 0.95
C PHE A 417 13.19 -14.96 1.28
N TRP A 418 11.94 -14.51 1.08
CA TRP A 418 11.58 -13.12 1.24
C TRP A 418 11.74 -12.61 2.67
N THR A 419 11.43 -13.46 3.65
CA THR A 419 11.61 -13.12 5.07
C THR A 419 13.09 -12.92 5.44
N LYS A 420 14.02 -13.52 4.70
CA LYS A 420 15.48 -13.46 4.96
C LYS A 420 16.24 -12.48 4.07
N HIS A 421 15.65 -12.09 2.94
CA HIS A 421 16.36 -11.35 1.89
C HIS A 421 15.61 -10.15 1.31
N ALA A 422 14.59 -9.65 2.01
CA ALA A 422 13.87 -8.42 1.63
C ALA A 422 14.79 -7.18 1.58
N TYR A 423 14.32 -6.14 0.89
CA TYR A 423 15.08 -4.93 0.59
C TYR A 423 15.70 -4.21 1.79
N HIS A 424 15.00 -4.15 2.93
CA HIS A 424 15.46 -3.42 4.11
C HIS A 424 16.76 -3.97 4.71
N TYR A 425 17.09 -5.25 4.47
CA TYR A 425 18.34 -5.86 4.94
C TYR A 425 19.59 -5.29 4.27
N ALA A 426 19.47 -4.45 3.23
CA ALA A 426 20.61 -3.69 2.71
C ALA A 426 20.96 -2.46 3.57
N VAL A 427 20.06 -2.05 4.49
CA VAL A 427 20.07 -0.75 5.17
C VAL A 427 19.53 -0.84 6.61
N ASP A 428 19.70 -1.98 7.28
CA ASP A 428 19.16 -2.26 8.61
C ASP A 428 20.19 -2.14 9.76
N ARG A 429 21.42 -1.69 9.44
CA ARG A 429 22.63 -1.63 10.29
C ARG A 429 23.19 -2.98 10.72
N ASP A 430 22.83 -4.08 10.06
CA ASP A 430 23.33 -5.41 10.37
C ASP A 430 24.04 -6.03 9.16
N GLU A 431 25.38 -6.01 9.16
CA GLU A 431 26.18 -6.58 8.06
C GLU A 431 26.05 -8.11 7.93
N THR A 432 25.31 -8.79 8.82
CA THR A 432 25.06 -10.23 8.78
C THR A 432 23.74 -10.60 8.08
N THR A 433 22.84 -9.64 7.89
CA THR A 433 21.62 -9.81 7.08
C THR A 433 21.87 -9.23 5.70
N CYS A 434 21.22 -9.75 4.66
CA CYS A 434 21.48 -9.27 3.30
C CYS A 434 20.21 -9.26 2.44
N TRP A 435 19.97 -8.15 1.74
CA TRP A 435 19.11 -8.16 0.57
C TRP A 435 19.73 -9.05 -0.51
N ASN A 436 18.89 -9.83 -1.21
CA ASN A 436 19.31 -10.65 -2.34
C ASN A 436 18.45 -10.35 -3.57
N SER A 437 19.07 -10.20 -4.72
CA SER A 437 18.40 -9.83 -5.97
C SER A 437 17.46 -10.91 -6.53
N TYR A 438 17.47 -12.13 -5.95
CA TYR A 438 16.73 -13.34 -6.35
C TYR A 438 17.13 -13.88 -7.73
N LYS A 439 17.22 -13.01 -8.74
CA LYS A 439 17.73 -13.28 -10.09
C LYS A 439 19.09 -12.61 -10.28
N ALA A 440 19.87 -13.14 -11.20
CA ALA A 440 21.17 -12.56 -11.53
C ALA A 440 20.98 -11.16 -12.18
N PRO A 441 21.64 -10.11 -11.66
CA PRO A 441 21.56 -8.77 -12.25
C PRO A 441 22.10 -8.70 -13.68
N ARG A 442 21.55 -7.78 -14.47
CA ARG A 442 21.91 -7.51 -15.86
C ARG A 442 22.53 -6.12 -16.01
N VAL A 443 23.18 -5.89 -17.15
CA VAL A 443 23.60 -4.53 -17.53
C VAL A 443 22.41 -3.58 -17.50
N GLY A 444 22.56 -2.45 -16.82
CA GLY A 444 21.52 -1.43 -16.65
C GLY A 444 20.71 -1.58 -15.36
N ASP A 445 20.80 -2.70 -14.65
CA ASP A 445 20.29 -2.79 -13.30
C ASP A 445 21.10 -1.91 -12.34
N TYR A 446 20.51 -1.54 -11.21
CA TYR A 446 21.17 -0.74 -10.19
C TYR A 446 20.60 -0.96 -8.80
N PHE A 447 21.40 -0.59 -7.81
CA PHE A 447 20.95 -0.36 -6.44
C PHE A 447 21.65 0.86 -5.85
N GLY A 448 21.08 1.47 -4.81
CA GLY A 448 21.62 2.69 -4.26
C GLY A 448 20.83 3.25 -3.09
N LEU A 449 21.07 4.53 -2.82
CA LEU A 449 20.47 5.27 -1.73
C LEU A 449 19.80 6.56 -2.25
N HIS A 450 18.61 6.82 -1.74
CA HIS A 450 17.89 8.09 -1.83
C HIS A 450 17.89 8.73 -0.44
N MET A 451 18.66 9.79 -0.29
CA MET A 451 18.84 10.50 0.96
C MET A 451 17.68 11.46 1.23
N VAL A 452 17.19 11.47 2.47
CA VAL A 452 16.17 12.43 2.90
C VAL A 452 16.75 13.85 2.91
N THR A 453 17.97 14.01 3.41
CA THR A 453 18.74 15.24 3.28
C THR A 453 19.86 15.10 2.27
N PRO A 454 20.09 16.10 1.39
CA PRO A 454 21.21 16.09 0.48
C PRO A 454 22.56 15.91 1.19
N ILE A 455 23.46 15.11 0.60
CA ILE A 455 24.80 14.85 1.17
C ILE A 455 25.91 15.08 0.15
N LYS A 456 27.15 15.23 0.64
CA LYS A 456 28.36 15.19 -0.19
C LYS A 456 29.16 13.95 0.17
N SER A 457 29.25 13.01 -0.76
CA SER A 457 30.07 11.81 -0.62
C SER A 457 31.04 11.67 -1.80
N LYS A 458 32.17 11.02 -1.55
CA LYS A 458 33.17 10.64 -2.57
C LYS A 458 33.47 9.14 -2.55
N ARG A 459 32.81 8.39 -1.66
CA ARG A 459 32.99 6.93 -1.51
C ARG A 459 31.63 6.27 -1.38
N PHE A 460 31.46 5.17 -2.10
CA PHE A 460 30.31 4.28 -2.04
C PHE A 460 30.81 2.93 -1.52
N THR A 461 30.27 2.47 -0.40
CA THR A 461 30.69 1.21 0.24
C THR A 461 29.59 0.18 0.13
N ILE A 462 29.96 -1.03 -0.29
CA ILE A 462 29.11 -2.21 -0.38
C ILE A 462 29.69 -3.27 0.54
N VAL A 463 28.85 -3.89 1.35
CA VAL A 463 29.19 -5.07 2.15
C VAL A 463 28.36 -6.25 1.63
N SER A 464 28.98 -7.42 1.51
CA SER A 464 28.35 -8.65 1.02
C SER A 464 28.88 -9.86 1.80
N SER A 465 28.08 -10.91 1.98
CA SER A 465 28.56 -12.14 2.64
C SER A 465 29.49 -12.96 1.72
N LYS A 466 29.56 -12.60 0.44
CA LYS A 466 30.46 -13.17 -0.57
C LYS A 466 31.69 -12.29 -0.79
N ASP A 467 32.74 -12.87 -1.35
CA ASP A 467 33.91 -12.11 -1.81
C ASP A 467 33.53 -11.24 -3.02
N ILE A 468 33.64 -9.93 -2.84
CA ILE A 468 33.33 -8.90 -3.83
C ILE A 468 34.53 -8.00 -4.14
N SER A 469 35.72 -8.35 -3.63
CA SER A 469 36.95 -7.55 -3.79
C SER A 469 37.33 -7.30 -5.26
N SER A 470 37.00 -8.24 -6.15
CA SER A 470 37.29 -8.17 -7.58
C SER A 470 36.19 -7.50 -8.42
N LEU A 471 35.12 -7.00 -7.79
CA LEU A 471 33.94 -6.49 -8.49
C LEU A 471 33.94 -4.97 -8.70
N GLU A 472 35.01 -4.25 -8.34
CA GLU A 472 35.07 -2.79 -8.51
C GLU A 472 34.72 -2.34 -9.94
N SER A 473 35.28 -3.00 -10.96
CA SER A 473 35.04 -2.68 -12.36
C SER A 473 33.66 -3.14 -12.87
N ALA A 474 32.90 -3.89 -12.07
CA ALA A 474 31.55 -4.33 -12.41
C ALA A 474 30.50 -3.24 -12.18
N PHE A 475 30.87 -2.14 -11.51
CA PHE A 475 29.96 -1.06 -11.13
C PHE A 475 30.41 0.29 -11.69
N SER A 476 29.45 1.10 -12.13
CA SER A 476 29.65 2.55 -12.29
C SER A 476 28.82 3.29 -11.25
N ILE A 477 29.36 4.36 -10.68
CA ILE A 477 28.60 5.19 -9.73
C ILE A 477 27.91 6.32 -10.48
N SER A 478 26.61 6.47 -10.27
CA SER A 478 25.81 7.58 -10.79
C SER A 478 25.14 8.35 -9.65
N ILE A 479 25.01 9.67 -9.81
CA ILE A 479 24.37 10.55 -8.83
C ILE A 479 23.21 11.33 -9.45
N SER A 480 22.26 11.75 -8.61
CA SER A 480 21.21 12.70 -9.00
C SER A 480 20.83 13.64 -7.85
N ILE A 481 20.40 14.85 -8.20
CA ILE A 481 19.87 15.84 -7.24
C ILE A 481 18.37 15.62 -7.01
N ASN A 482 17.62 15.25 -8.05
CA ASN A 482 16.16 15.11 -8.05
C ASN A 482 15.66 13.68 -8.34
N GLY A 483 16.53 12.82 -8.86
CA GLY A 483 16.22 11.44 -9.21
C GLY A 483 15.74 11.26 -10.65
N ASP A 484 15.67 12.33 -11.45
CA ASP A 484 15.20 12.30 -12.84
C ASP A 484 16.36 12.44 -13.83
N HIS A 485 17.40 13.21 -13.45
CA HIS A 485 18.61 13.37 -14.24
C HIS A 485 19.81 12.75 -13.54
N TRP A 486 20.37 11.72 -14.15
CA TRP A 486 21.50 10.97 -13.58
C TRP A 486 22.80 11.34 -14.29
N VAL A 487 23.86 11.49 -13.50
CA VAL A 487 25.20 11.77 -14.00
C VAL A 487 26.15 10.69 -13.52
N THR A 488 26.76 9.98 -14.46
CA THR A 488 27.80 9.00 -14.18
C THR A 488 29.07 9.70 -13.75
N CYS A 489 29.63 9.26 -12.62
CA CYS A 489 30.82 9.81 -12.02
C CYS A 489 32.07 9.10 -12.56
N LYS A 490 33.21 9.80 -12.56
CA LYS A 490 34.49 9.19 -12.89
C LYS A 490 34.99 8.40 -11.69
N HIS A 491 35.51 7.20 -11.95
CA HIS A 491 36.22 6.41 -10.95
C HIS A 491 37.41 7.22 -10.41
N ARG A 492 37.63 7.11 -9.10
CA ARG A 492 38.76 7.74 -8.42
C ARG A 492 39.47 6.68 -7.60
N THR A 493 40.73 6.42 -7.95
CA THR A 493 41.63 5.60 -7.12
C THR A 493 41.70 6.20 -5.72
N LEU A 494 41.35 5.38 -4.73
CA LEU A 494 41.53 5.72 -3.34
C LEU A 494 43.02 5.55 -3.03
N ALA A 495 43.63 6.56 -2.40
CA ALA A 495 44.95 6.34 -1.81
C ALA A 495 44.84 5.22 -0.77
N ASP A 496 45.92 4.45 -0.56
CA ASP A 496 46.04 3.34 0.40
C ASP A 496 45.87 3.81 1.87
N ASP A 497 44.73 4.43 2.17
CA ASP A 497 44.37 4.99 3.46
C ASP A 497 43.89 3.87 4.39
N GLY A 498 44.74 2.86 4.65
CA GLY A 498 44.51 1.83 5.66
C GLY A 498 43.23 1.01 5.48
N PHE A 499 42.75 0.83 4.24
CA PHE A 499 41.59 -0.02 3.99
C PHE A 499 41.94 -1.47 4.34
N SER A 500 41.15 -2.06 5.23
CA SER A 500 41.18 -3.49 5.49
C SER A 500 41.01 -4.23 4.17
N ALA A 501 41.87 -5.21 3.89
CA ALA A 501 41.76 -6.13 2.75
C ALA A 501 40.60 -7.12 2.94
N ASP A 502 39.46 -6.62 3.43
CA ASP A 502 38.27 -7.41 3.69
C ASP A 502 37.62 -7.80 2.36
N PRO A 503 37.64 -9.09 1.98
CA PRO A 503 37.06 -9.52 0.71
C PRO A 503 35.55 -9.26 0.63
N HIS A 504 34.89 -9.08 1.78
CA HIS A 504 33.45 -8.84 1.90
C HIS A 504 33.05 -7.38 1.76
N ARG A 505 34.02 -6.46 1.67
CA ARG A 505 33.77 -5.02 1.60
C ARG A 505 34.41 -4.40 0.37
N LEU A 506 33.59 -3.81 -0.49
CA LEU A 506 34.02 -3.07 -1.65
C LEU A 506 33.76 -1.57 -1.44
N THR A 507 34.81 -0.75 -1.49
CA THR A 507 34.67 0.72 -1.43
C THR A 507 35.11 1.35 -2.73
N ILE A 508 34.16 1.98 -3.42
CA ILE A 508 34.37 2.60 -4.74
C ILE A 508 34.54 4.11 -4.54
N GLY A 509 35.71 4.63 -4.91
CA GLY A 509 35.97 6.07 -4.96
C GLY A 509 35.41 6.68 -6.24
N PHE A 510 34.74 7.83 -6.12
CA PHE A 510 34.17 8.51 -7.29
C PHE A 510 34.33 10.04 -7.24
N SER A 511 34.32 10.65 -8.43
CA SER A 511 34.35 12.10 -8.63
C SER A 511 33.34 12.49 -9.72
N CYS A 512 32.32 13.25 -9.33
CA CYS A 512 31.27 13.70 -10.23
C CYS A 512 31.48 15.17 -10.63
N PRO A 513 30.97 15.62 -11.79
CA PRO A 513 31.09 17.01 -12.22
C PRO A 513 30.21 17.98 -11.38
N ILE A 514 29.22 17.45 -10.66
CA ILE A 514 28.33 18.22 -9.80
C ILE A 514 29.04 18.49 -8.45
N SER A 515 29.10 19.76 -8.05
CA SER A 515 29.69 20.18 -6.77
C SER A 515 28.67 20.32 -5.63
N GLU A 516 27.39 20.32 -5.98
CA GLU A 516 26.26 20.41 -5.07
C GLU A 516 26.04 19.11 -4.30
N PRO A 517 25.50 19.18 -3.06
CA PRO A 517 25.00 18.01 -2.36
C PRO A 517 23.98 17.24 -3.21
N VAL A 518 24.10 15.92 -3.25
CA VAL A 518 23.20 15.04 -4.01
C VAL A 518 22.22 14.34 -3.10
N ARG A 519 21.05 14.01 -3.63
CA ARG A 519 20.04 13.21 -2.93
C ARG A 519 20.09 11.75 -3.33
N PHE A 520 20.59 11.43 -4.51
CA PHE A 520 20.62 10.06 -5.01
C PHE A 520 22.04 9.67 -5.36
N VAL A 521 22.42 8.46 -4.96
CA VAL A 521 23.66 7.80 -5.37
C VAL A 521 23.34 6.34 -5.64
N ARG A 522 23.74 5.81 -6.79
CA ARG A 522 23.54 4.39 -7.14
C ARG A 522 24.77 3.79 -7.79
N ALA A 523 24.91 2.48 -7.66
CA ALA A 523 25.83 1.64 -8.40
C ALA A 523 25.06 0.95 -9.53
N ASP A 524 25.41 1.25 -10.78
CA ASP A 524 24.85 0.63 -11.98
C ASP A 524 25.73 -0.56 -12.41
N PHE A 525 25.12 -1.72 -12.62
CA PHE A 525 25.81 -2.93 -13.10
C PHE A 525 26.30 -2.74 -14.56
N GLN A 526 27.60 -2.93 -14.79
CA GLN A 526 28.27 -2.75 -16.08
C GLN A 526 28.45 -4.05 -16.87
N ARG A 527 28.09 -5.19 -16.28
CA ARG A 527 28.12 -6.51 -16.92
C ARG A 527 27.01 -7.38 -16.35
N ASP A 528 26.61 -8.38 -17.13
CA ASP A 528 25.68 -9.41 -16.65
C ASP A 528 26.36 -10.31 -15.63
N PHE A 529 25.61 -10.70 -14.61
CA PHE A 529 26.03 -11.67 -13.61
C PHE A 529 25.40 -13.03 -13.95
N ASN A 530 26.06 -14.11 -13.52
CA ASN A 530 25.55 -15.48 -13.71
C ASN A 530 24.82 -16.01 -12.46
N GLN A 531 24.86 -15.27 -11.36
CA GLN A 531 24.29 -15.63 -10.06
C GLN A 531 23.62 -14.41 -9.43
N PRO A 532 22.64 -14.62 -8.53
CA PRO A 532 22.06 -13.53 -7.74
C PRO A 532 23.13 -12.79 -6.93
N PHE A 533 22.97 -11.48 -6.83
CA PHE A 533 23.83 -10.58 -6.08
C PHE A 533 23.18 -10.25 -4.73
N GLU A 534 24.00 -9.97 -3.71
CA GLU A 534 23.50 -9.65 -2.38
C GLU A 534 24.26 -8.45 -1.79
N VAL A 535 23.52 -7.65 -1.02
CA VAL A 535 24.02 -6.47 -0.31
C VAL A 535 23.58 -6.59 1.14
N CYS A 536 24.56 -6.69 2.04
CA CYS A 536 24.36 -6.76 3.48
C CYS A 536 24.44 -5.38 4.15
N SER A 537 25.16 -4.45 3.52
CA SER A 537 25.08 -3.03 3.86
C SER A 537 25.50 -2.19 2.66
N VAL A 538 24.84 -1.05 2.48
CA VAL A 538 25.26 0.00 1.56
C VAL A 538 25.46 1.31 2.31
N GLY A 539 26.60 1.95 2.12
CA GLY A 539 26.98 3.15 2.85
C GLY A 539 27.64 4.20 1.97
N LEU A 540 27.62 5.45 2.45
CA LEU A 540 28.30 6.59 1.84
C LEU A 540 29.31 7.17 2.84
N GLN A 541 30.37 7.81 2.37
CA GLN A 541 31.32 8.45 3.27
C GLN A 541 30.60 9.47 4.18
N GLY A 542 30.78 9.33 5.50
CA GLY A 542 30.11 10.19 6.49
C GLY A 542 28.65 9.82 6.75
N PHE A 543 28.17 8.71 6.18
CA PHE A 543 26.82 8.22 6.34
C PHE A 543 26.82 6.68 6.27
N ALA A 544 27.00 6.05 7.44
CA ALA A 544 26.90 4.61 7.59
C ALA A 544 25.45 4.22 7.86
N VAL A 545 24.97 3.20 7.13
CA VAL A 545 23.60 2.68 7.17
C VAL A 545 23.58 1.23 7.55
#